data_AF-A0A7X7W082-F1
#
_entry.id   AF-A0A7X7W082-F1
#
_cell.length_a   1.000
_cell.length_b   1.000
_cell.length_c   1.000
_cell.angle_alpha   90.00
_cell.angle_beta   90.00
_cell.angle_gamma   90.00
#
_symmetry.space_group_name_H-M   'P 1'
#
loop_
_entity.id
_entity.type
_entity.pdbx_description
1 polymer ?
#
loop_
_entity_poly.entity_id
_entity_poly.type
_entity_poly.pdbx_seq_one_letter_code
_entity_poly.pdbx_strand_id
1 'polypeptide(L)' 'MLSELAECTVLMLRVIHEMYSTQRITYEEFVNHTRKKLQFLSENISQFTSEAERETAYDILNKCRSILSGNEGSYLQ' A
#
# COMPACT_ATOMS: atom_id res chain seq x y z
N MET A 1 9.87 -10.53 14.19
CA MET A 1 10.57 -10.22 12.92
C MET A 1 9.63 -10.09 11.73
N LEU A 2 8.88 -11.13 11.33
CA LEU A 2 7.98 -11.03 10.17
C LEU A 2 6.76 -10.11 10.45
N SER A 3 6.20 -10.15 11.66
CA SER A 3 5.17 -9.21 12.12
C SER A 3 5.64 -7.76 12.11
N GLU A 4 6.81 -7.49 12.70
CA GLU A 4 7.42 -6.15 12.75
C GLU A 4 7.71 -5.60 11.34
N LEU A 5 8.12 -6.46 10.41
CA LEU A 5 8.32 -6.05 9.01
C LEU A 5 6.98 -5.77 8.30
N ALA A 6 5.92 -6.52 8.61
CA ALA A 6 4.57 -6.25 8.11
C ALA A 6 4.02 -4.92 8.64
N GLU A 7 4.16 -4.66 9.95
CA GLU A 7 3.82 -3.37 10.58
C GLU A 7 4.60 -2.21 9.95
N CYS A 8 5.92 -2.38 9.79
CA CYS A 8 6.76 -1.39 9.12
C CYS A 8 6.31 -1.16 7.68
N THR A 9 5.92 -2.21 6.96
CA THR A 9 5.41 -2.10 5.59
C THR A 9 4.10 -1.31 5.52
N VAL A 10 3.19 -1.49 6.48
CA VAL A 10 1.98 -0.67 6.61
C VAL A 10 2.34 0.81 6.75
N LEU A 11 3.30 1.14 7.63
CA LEU A 11 3.75 2.51 7.84
C LEU A 11 4.39 3.10 6.58
N MET A 12 5.25 2.35 5.88
CA MET A 12 5.84 2.79 4.62
C MET A 12 4.78 3.09 3.56
N LEU A 13 3.79 2.21 3.42
CA LEU A 13 2.70 2.40 2.46
C LEU A 13 1.85 3.63 2.79
N ARG A 14 1.60 3.90 4.09
CA ARG A 14 0.92 5.14 4.53
C ARG A 14 1.69 6.39 4.13
N VAL A 15 3.01 6.41 4.36
CA VAL A 15 3.87 7.54 3.96
C VAL A 15 3.85 7.73 2.44
N ILE A 16 4.00 6.66 1.66
CA ILE A 16 4.00 6.74 0.20
C ILE A 16 2.63 7.21 -0.32
N HIS A 17 1.53 6.70 0.23
CA HIS A 17 0.17 7.13 -0.09
C HIS A 17 -0.02 8.63 0.18
N GLU A 18 0.45 9.11 1.33
CA GLU A 18 0.37 10.52 1.70
C GLU A 18 1.21 11.39 0.74
N MET A 19 2.44 10.97 0.43
CA MET A 19 3.30 11.67 -0.53
C MET A 19 2.62 11.78 -1.90
N TYR A 20 1.95 10.71 -2.37
CA TYR A 20 1.22 10.76 -3.64
C TYR A 20 -0.03 11.64 -3.56
N SER A 21 -0.84 11.49 -2.51
CA SER A 21 -2.07 12.26 -2.30
C SER A 21 -1.81 13.77 -2.19
N THR A 22 -0.65 14.13 -1.66
CA THR A 22 -0.16 15.51 -1.55
C THR A 22 0.69 15.96 -2.75
N GLN A 23 0.70 15.20 -3.84
CA GLN A 23 1.40 15.49 -5.10
C GLN A 23 2.92 15.72 -4.95
N ARG A 24 3.54 15.10 -3.94
CA ARG A 24 4.99 15.15 -3.71
C ARG A 24 5.78 14.14 -4.52
N ILE A 25 5.11 13.11 -5.03
CA ILE A 25 5.66 12.10 -5.94
C ILE A 25 4.71 11.90 -7.12
N THR A 26 5.29 11.50 -8.24
CA THR A 26 4.56 11.13 -9.46
C THR A 26 3.87 9.78 -9.31
N TYR A 27 2.97 9.46 -10.23
CA TYR A 27 2.35 8.14 -10.30
C TYR A 27 3.38 7.02 -10.54
N GLU A 28 4.37 7.25 -11.41
CA GLU A 28 5.41 6.26 -11.68
C GLU A 28 6.24 5.95 -10.42
N GLU A 29 6.64 6.98 -9.67
CA GLU A 29 7.32 6.81 -8.38
C GLU A 29 6.42 6.07 -7.37
N PHE A 30 5.13 6.40 -7.31
CA PHE A 30 4.17 5.68 -6.47
C PHE A 30 4.12 4.18 -6.81
N VAL A 31 3.97 3.83 -8.10
CA VAL A 31 3.96 2.43 -8.56
C VAL A 31 5.24 1.71 -8.16
N ASN A 32 6.40 2.33 -8.44
CA ASN A 32 7.71 1.75 -8.15
C ASN A 32 7.94 1.55 -6.64
N HIS A 33 7.45 2.47 -5.80
CA HIS A 33 7.61 2.39 -4.36
C HIS A 33 6.62 1.44 -3.68
N THR A 34 5.43 1.22 -4.25
CA THR A 34 4.34 0.45 -3.62
C THR A 34 4.24 -1.00 -4.07
N ARG A 35 4.49 -1.34 -5.34
CA ARG A 35 4.16 -2.67 -5.91
C ARG A 35 4.65 -3.86 -5.08
N LYS A 36 5.96 -3.92 -4.76
CA LYS A 36 6.53 -5.02 -3.94
C LYS A 36 6.03 -5.00 -2.49
N LYS A 37 5.77 -3.81 -1.93
CA LYS A 37 5.28 -3.65 -0.55
C LYS A 37 3.85 -4.13 -0.42
N LEU A 38 2.99 -3.83 -1.39
CA LEU A 38 1.62 -4.32 -1.44
C LEU A 38 1.56 -5.84 -1.56
N GLN A 39 2.40 -6.43 -2.41
CA GLN A 39 2.50 -7.88 -2.53
C GLN A 39 2.92 -8.50 -1.19
N PHE A 40 4.03 -8.05 -0.62
CA PHE A 40 4.53 -8.55 0.67
C PHE A 40 3.46 -8.44 1.76
N LEU A 41 2.81 -7.29 1.91
CA LEU A 41 1.79 -7.10 2.95
C LEU A 41 0.56 -7.99 2.72
N SER A 42 0.14 -8.18 1.46
CA SER A 42 -1.00 -9.04 1.13
C SER A 42 -0.75 -10.51 1.48
N GLU A 43 0.47 -11.00 1.25
CA GLU A 43 0.89 -12.37 1.55
C GLU A 43 1.08 -12.62 3.06
N ASN A 44 1.33 -11.55 3.84
CA ASN A 44 1.71 -11.65 5.25
C ASN A 44 0.68 -11.04 6.22
N ILE A 45 -0.55 -10.76 5.76
CA ILE A 45 -1.59 -10.15 6.61
C ILE A 45 -2.02 -11.04 7.79
N SER A 46 -1.85 -12.35 7.67
CA SER A 46 -2.11 -13.31 8.75
C SER A 46 -1.15 -13.17 9.93
N GLN A 47 -0.04 -12.44 9.77
CA GLN A 47 0.95 -12.20 10.84
C GLN A 47 0.46 -11.19 11.89
N PHE A 48 -0.55 -10.38 11.57
CA PHE A 48 -1.17 -9.48 12.55
C PHE A 48 -2.04 -10.29 13.50
N THR A 49 -1.87 -10.05 14.81
CA THR A 49 -2.54 -10.82 15.86
C THR A 49 -3.84 -10.16 16.30
N SER A 50 -3.94 -8.83 16.17
CA SER A 50 -5.14 -8.07 16.46
C SER A 50 -5.99 -7.85 15.20
N GLU A 51 -7.30 -7.92 15.35
CA GLU A 51 -8.23 -7.57 14.28
C GLU A 51 -8.07 -6.11 13.85
N ALA A 52 -7.86 -5.20 14.80
CA ALA A 52 -7.66 -3.78 14.50
C ALA A 52 -6.40 -3.52 13.65
N GLU A 53 -5.34 -4.32 13.84
CA GLU A 53 -4.13 -4.25 13.01
C GLU A 53 -4.39 -4.77 11.59
N ARG A 54 -5.17 -5.84 11.46
CA ARG A 54 -5.58 -6.38 10.15
C ARG A 54 -6.45 -5.40 9.39
N GLU A 55 -7.45 -4.80 10.04
CA GLU A 55 -8.30 -3.77 9.44
C GLU A 55 -7.46 -2.58 8.94
N THR A 56 -6.49 -2.14 9.76
CA THR A 56 -5.52 -1.12 9.39
C THR A 56 -4.70 -1.50 8.16
N ALA A 57 -4.23 -2.74 8.07
CA ALA A 57 -3.49 -3.24 6.91
C ALA A 57 -4.37 -3.34 5.66
N TYR A 58 -5.62 -3.80 5.79
CA TYR A 58 -6.58 -3.85 4.69
C TYR A 58 -6.94 -2.47 4.16
N ASP A 59 -7.14 -1.49 5.04
CA ASP A 59 -7.44 -0.10 4.65
C ASP A 59 -6.34 0.47 3.75
N ILE A 60 -5.07 0.36 4.14
CA ILE A 60 -3.98 0.89 3.31
C ILE A 60 -3.79 0.10 2.01
N LEU A 61 -3.98 -1.24 2.04
CA LEU A 61 -3.97 -2.06 0.82
C LEU A 61 -5.03 -1.59 -0.17
N ASN A 62 -6.26 -1.36 0.29
CA ASN A 62 -7.38 -0.93 -0.55
C ASN A 62 -7.14 0.47 -1.12
N LYS A 63 -6.70 1.42 -0.30
CA LYS A 63 -6.36 2.78 -0.75
C LYS A 63 -5.30 2.76 -1.85
N CYS A 64 -4.19 2.06 -1.64
CA CYS A 64 -3.14 1.98 -2.65
C CYS A 64 -3.60 1.23 -3.93
N ARG A 65 -4.37 0.14 -3.79
CA ARG A 65 -4.92 -0.58 -4.95
C ARG A 65 -5.88 0.26 -5.78
N SER A 66 -6.73 1.07 -5.14
CA SER A 66 -7.65 1.97 -5.84
C SER A 66 -6.93 2.99 -6.72
N ILE A 67 -5.76 3.49 -6.29
CA ILE A 67 -4.93 4.39 -7.09
C ILE A 67 -4.36 3.65 -8.30
N LEU A 68 -3.84 2.44 -8.10
CA LEU A 68 -3.26 1.63 -9.17
C LEU A 68 -4.30 1.24 -10.22
N SER A 69 -5.49 0.82 -9.81
CA SER A 69 -6.57 0.45 -10.75
C SER A 69 -7.21 1.66 -11.43
N GLY A 70 -7.22 2.83 -10.76
CA GLY A 70 -7.77 4.06 -11.32
C GLY A 70 -7.00 4.59 -12.54
N ASN A 71 -5.72 4.24 -12.67
CA ASN A 71 -4.89 4.70 -13.79
C ASN A 71 -4.72 3.67 -14.91
N GLU A 72 -5.07 2.40 -14.70
CA GLU A 72 -5.12 1.40 -15.78
C GLU A 72 -6.20 1.71 -16.84
N GLY A 73 -7.19 2.54 -16.50
CA GLY A 73 -8.22 3.03 -17.43
C GLY A 73 -7.82 4.25 -18.28
N SER A 74 -6.71 4.96 -18.00
CA SER A 74 -6.37 6.19 -18.72
C SER A 74 -5.51 5.98 -19.99
N TYR A 75 -4.97 4.77 -20.17
CA TYR A 75 -4.20 4.40 -21.37
C TYR A 75 -5.05 3.79 -22.50
N LEU A 76 -6.39 3.73 -22.34
CA LEU A 76 -7.33 3.17 -23.30
C LEU A 76 -8.33 4.20 -23.88
N GLN A 77 -8.06 5.50 -23.75
CA GLN A 77 -8.80 6.58 -24.42
C GLN A 77 -7.97 7.29 -25.48
#